data_AF-A0A358V186-F1
#
_entry.id   AF-A0A358V186-F1
#
_cell.length_a   1.000
_cell.length_b   1.000
_cell.length_c   1.000
_cell.angle_alpha   90.00
_cell.angle_beta   90.00
_cell.angle_gamma   90.00
#
_symmetry.space_group_name_H-M   'P 1'
#
loop_
_entity.id
_entity.type
_entity.pdbx_description
1 polymer ?
#
loop_
_entity_poly.entity_id
_entity_poly.type
_entity_poly.pdbx_seq_one_letter_code
_entity_poly.pdbx_strand_id
1 'polypeptide(L)'
;YGLTVLRGDSIIHFPVKYIGTINKVEPNRDLILIRLIGDPFEHTGIIAGMSGSPIYFRGRLLGALAYGWAFSKDPIAGVTSIKLMKKLIEEQSMDTSAVNGMIPLSAPLWVSGLPVDRTGAAWSRIDGLGFLSAPAGRTSGKQSLEPGSAVGVKLIDGDISMTAIGTVTYVEDSNVIAFGHPFLNRGISRLPMCGAIIETIMPSQQISFKLGSASENVGVMLRDGDPGISGMVGPTASMLPMTVELKTFWGEKKFSYTIAKDYVLTPQLIDIAWSASAQSGLFAKGAAGVEVAVRIFKDEKIIELRDRGVVSNSPLEVMPTLPVTLLFENPFQKFFPDRIEVEVTADQDLRRGKIYGVRALRGAVKPGETLPIEVLLRVYDEGERIERIDIPIPEGMNEGTIQVTVTGGRGFARSELAQPRTLQDLMKTLAEYEPSNMLVAQITSSSGLLTETDRGILPSLPPTVQRIQRGRTTKPNSIWQKESTDIPISGIGSVRVEVKE
;
A
#
# COMPACT_ATOMS: atom_id res chain seq x y z
N TYR A 1 8.34 -40.32 5.94
CA TYR A 1 7.92 -39.44 7.06
C TYR A 1 8.07 -38.01 6.60
N GLY A 2 7.47 -37.04 7.29
CA GLY A 2 7.75 -35.62 7.10
C GLY A 2 8.22 -34.95 8.39
N LEU A 3 8.74 -33.73 8.28
CA LEU A 3 9.16 -32.90 9.42
C LEU A 3 8.37 -31.60 9.48
N THR A 4 7.94 -31.18 10.67
CA THR A 4 7.30 -29.85 10.87
C THR A 4 7.34 -29.46 12.34
N VAL A 5 6.99 -28.20 12.66
CA VAL A 5 6.72 -27.74 14.03
C VAL A 5 5.22 -27.61 14.26
N LEU A 6 4.67 -28.25 15.29
CA LEU A 6 3.26 -28.08 15.69
C LEU A 6 3.09 -27.28 17.01
N ARG A 7 4.15 -27.18 17.81
CA ARG A 7 4.18 -26.43 19.07
C ARG A 7 5.61 -26.05 19.44
N GLY A 8 5.81 -24.85 19.97
CA GLY A 8 7.13 -24.29 20.26
C GLY A 8 7.93 -24.06 18.98
N ASP A 9 9.21 -24.42 19.03
CA ASP A 9 10.17 -24.51 17.93
C ASP A 9 10.56 -25.97 17.61
N SER A 10 10.02 -26.93 18.36
CA SER A 10 10.47 -28.32 18.32
C SER A 10 9.97 -29.03 17.05
N ILE A 11 10.92 -29.53 16.26
CA ILE A 11 10.63 -30.27 15.04
C ILE A 11 10.18 -31.69 15.38
N ILE A 12 9.02 -32.08 14.85
CA ILE A 12 8.47 -33.41 15.00
C ILE A 12 8.56 -34.20 13.70
N HIS A 13 8.59 -35.52 13.82
CA HIS A 13 8.42 -36.43 12.69
C HIS A 13 6.96 -36.86 12.60
N PHE A 14 6.38 -36.85 11.40
CA PHE A 14 5.05 -37.41 11.15
C PHE A 14 5.08 -38.50 10.07
N PRO A 15 4.33 -39.60 10.25
CA PRO A 15 4.26 -40.65 9.25
C PRO A 15 3.44 -40.20 8.04
N VAL A 16 3.86 -40.65 6.87
CA VAL A 16 3.15 -40.39 5.60
C VAL A 16 3.09 -41.69 4.79
N LYS A 17 2.01 -41.88 4.05
CA LYS A 17 1.86 -42.97 3.09
C LYS A 17 1.86 -42.37 1.69
N TYR A 18 2.78 -42.85 0.85
CA TYR A 18 2.75 -42.54 -0.57
C TYR A 18 1.51 -43.16 -1.21
N ILE A 19 0.77 -42.36 -1.97
CA ILE A 19 -0.43 -42.80 -2.69
C ILE A 19 -0.08 -43.08 -4.15
N GLY A 20 0.58 -42.13 -4.82
CA GLY A 20 0.86 -42.20 -6.25
C GLY A 20 1.46 -40.90 -6.77
N THR A 21 1.71 -40.85 -8.07
CA THR A 21 2.16 -39.64 -8.77
C THR A 21 1.19 -39.36 -9.91
N ILE A 22 0.66 -38.14 -9.97
CA ILE A 22 -0.06 -37.64 -11.12
C ILE A 22 0.96 -36.98 -12.04
N ASN A 23 1.22 -37.58 -13.19
CA ASN A 23 2.20 -37.07 -14.14
C ASN A 23 1.62 -35.92 -14.96
N LYS A 24 2.46 -34.94 -15.31
CA LYS A 24 2.11 -33.80 -16.18
C LYS A 24 0.87 -33.04 -15.72
N VAL A 25 0.78 -32.75 -14.42
CA VAL A 25 -0.28 -31.90 -13.88
C VAL A 25 -0.16 -30.47 -14.44
N GLU A 26 1.07 -30.07 -14.81
CA GLU A 26 1.43 -28.87 -15.56
C GLU A 26 2.54 -29.21 -16.57
N PRO A 27 2.84 -28.31 -17.54
CA PRO A 27 4.03 -28.44 -18.37
C PRO A 27 5.28 -28.69 -17.51
N ASN A 28 5.94 -29.83 -17.74
CA ASN A 28 7.16 -30.25 -17.05
C ASN A 28 7.02 -30.47 -15.52
N ARG A 29 5.80 -30.70 -15.01
CA ARG A 29 5.57 -30.93 -13.57
C ARG A 29 4.71 -32.15 -13.29
N ASP A 30 5.20 -32.97 -12.37
CA ASP A 30 4.46 -34.07 -11.76
C ASP A 30 4.05 -33.69 -10.33
N LEU A 31 2.91 -34.21 -9.88
CA LEU A 31 2.42 -34.06 -8.51
C LEU A 31 2.53 -35.38 -7.76
N ILE A 32 3.26 -35.39 -6.66
CA ILE A 32 3.35 -36.56 -5.80
C ILE A 32 2.26 -36.47 -4.73
N LEU A 33 1.46 -37.53 -4.59
CA LEU A 33 0.39 -37.62 -3.61
C LEU A 33 0.82 -38.43 -2.39
N ILE A 34 0.58 -37.86 -1.22
CA ILE A 34 0.77 -38.53 0.06
C ILE A 34 -0.47 -38.39 0.94
N ARG A 35 -0.67 -39.33 1.86
CA ARG A 35 -1.59 -39.22 3.00
C ARG A 35 -0.78 -39.02 4.27
N LEU A 36 -1.11 -38.02 5.07
CA LEU A 36 -0.58 -37.86 6.43
C LEU A 36 -1.29 -38.86 7.34
N ILE A 37 -0.57 -39.50 8.25
CA ILE A 37 -1.11 -40.57 9.09
C ILE A 37 -1.01 -40.16 10.56
N GLY A 38 -2.04 -40.51 11.33
CA GLY A 38 -2.02 -40.40 12.79
C GLY A 38 -2.31 -39.00 13.31
N ASP A 39 -2.33 -38.86 14.63
CA ASP A 39 -2.66 -37.60 15.28
C ASP A 39 -1.60 -36.51 15.05
N PRO A 40 -2.00 -35.24 14.90
CA PRO A 40 -3.39 -34.74 14.90
C PRO A 40 -4.09 -34.78 13.52
N PHE A 41 -3.44 -35.30 12.47
CA PHE A 41 -3.87 -35.13 11.07
C PHE A 41 -5.19 -35.83 10.71
N GLU A 42 -5.54 -36.91 11.40
CA GLU A 42 -6.85 -37.58 11.22
C GLU A 42 -8.02 -36.65 11.58
N HIS A 43 -7.79 -35.64 12.42
CA HIS A 43 -8.81 -34.67 12.84
C HIS A 43 -8.64 -33.30 12.19
N THR A 44 -7.39 -32.87 11.94
CA THR A 44 -7.12 -31.52 11.43
C THR A 44 -7.03 -31.44 9.92
N GLY A 45 -6.87 -32.58 9.24
CA GLY A 45 -6.44 -32.59 7.84
C GLY A 45 -5.04 -31.98 7.69
N ILE A 46 -4.78 -31.37 6.53
CA ILE A 46 -3.55 -30.62 6.29
C ILE A 46 -3.65 -29.25 6.96
N ILE A 47 -2.62 -28.88 7.73
CA ILE A 47 -2.60 -27.65 8.51
C ILE A 47 -1.87 -26.54 7.72
N ALA A 48 -2.53 -25.42 7.51
CA ALA A 48 -1.91 -24.23 6.93
C ALA A 48 -0.74 -23.73 7.82
N GLY A 49 0.39 -23.43 7.18
CA GLY A 49 1.69 -23.24 7.85
C GLY A 49 2.59 -24.49 7.88
N MET A 50 2.09 -25.67 7.46
CA MET A 50 2.95 -26.83 7.13
C MET A 50 3.52 -26.79 5.72
N SER A 51 3.05 -25.85 4.89
CA SER A 51 3.61 -25.52 3.59
C SER A 51 5.15 -25.45 3.68
N GLY A 52 5.84 -26.31 2.91
CA GLY A 52 7.29 -26.44 2.93
C GLY A 52 7.83 -27.60 3.79
N SER A 53 6.99 -28.31 4.54
CA SER A 53 7.42 -29.43 5.38
C SER A 53 8.13 -30.49 4.54
N PRO A 54 9.40 -30.84 4.83
CA PRO A 54 10.16 -31.77 4.02
C PRO A 54 9.61 -33.18 4.21
N ILE A 55 9.38 -33.86 3.08
CA ILE A 55 8.88 -35.22 3.02
C ILE A 55 10.02 -36.14 2.60
N TYR A 56 10.29 -37.15 3.41
CA TYR A 56 11.32 -38.15 3.19
C TYR A 56 10.71 -39.51 2.84
N PHE A 57 11.28 -40.15 1.81
CA PHE A 57 10.96 -41.50 1.40
C PHE A 57 12.25 -42.32 1.27
N ARG A 58 12.32 -43.46 1.97
CA ARG A 58 13.53 -44.32 2.03
C ARG A 58 14.82 -43.55 2.38
N GLY A 59 14.73 -42.64 3.34
CA GLY A 59 15.87 -41.83 3.80
C GLY A 59 16.30 -40.71 2.86
N ARG A 60 15.61 -40.49 1.73
CA ARG A 60 15.90 -39.42 0.78
C ARG A 60 14.81 -38.36 0.82
N LEU A 61 15.20 -37.09 0.68
CA LEU A 61 14.26 -35.97 0.56
C LEU A 61 13.52 -36.10 -0.78
N LEU A 62 12.20 -36.30 -0.70
CA LEU A 62 11.31 -36.39 -1.84
C LEU A 62 10.89 -35.00 -2.33
N GLY A 63 10.62 -34.09 -1.39
CA GLY A 63 10.09 -32.77 -1.70
C GLY A 63 9.46 -32.06 -0.50
N ALA A 64 8.71 -31.00 -0.78
CA ALA A 64 7.95 -30.24 0.21
C ALA A 64 6.45 -30.53 0.12
N LEU A 65 5.80 -30.70 1.26
CA LEU A 65 4.34 -30.63 1.36
C LEU A 65 3.88 -29.23 0.94
N ALA A 66 3.01 -29.14 -0.07
CA ALA A 66 2.76 -27.89 -0.80
C ALA A 66 1.29 -27.62 -1.10
N TYR A 67 0.51 -28.66 -1.40
CA TYR A 67 -0.87 -28.53 -1.89
C TYR A 67 -1.83 -29.34 -1.03
N GLY A 68 -3.06 -28.85 -0.93
CA GLY A 68 -4.18 -29.57 -0.36
C GLY A 68 -5.44 -29.36 -1.20
N TRP A 69 -6.56 -29.89 -0.70
CA TRP A 69 -7.87 -29.70 -1.32
C TRP A 69 -8.84 -29.16 -0.27
N ALA A 70 -9.54 -28.08 -0.62
CA ALA A 70 -10.57 -27.53 0.26
C ALA A 70 -11.66 -28.58 0.51
N PHE A 71 -12.13 -28.63 1.77
CA PHE A 71 -13.17 -29.55 2.21
C PHE A 71 -12.83 -31.05 2.02
N SER A 72 -11.55 -31.40 1.86
CA SER A 72 -11.13 -32.80 1.84
C SER A 72 -11.40 -33.46 3.19
N LYS A 73 -11.99 -34.66 3.16
CA LYS A 73 -12.21 -35.48 4.36
C LYS A 73 -10.97 -36.23 4.79
N ASP A 74 -10.14 -36.62 3.83
CA ASP A 74 -8.89 -37.33 4.10
C ASP A 74 -7.70 -36.36 4.12
N PRO A 75 -6.68 -36.58 4.96
CA PRO A 75 -5.47 -35.76 5.05
C PRO A 75 -4.51 -36.05 3.89
N ILE A 76 -4.96 -35.82 2.66
CA ILE A 76 -4.19 -36.01 1.42
C ILE A 76 -3.52 -34.69 1.04
N ALA A 77 -2.23 -34.74 0.73
CA ALA A 77 -1.43 -33.60 0.32
C ALA A 77 -0.68 -33.87 -0.99
N GLY A 78 -0.50 -32.81 -1.76
CA GLY A 78 0.43 -32.74 -2.88
C GLY A 78 1.83 -32.32 -2.43
N VAL A 79 2.84 -32.99 -2.95
CA VAL A 79 4.26 -32.74 -2.67
C VAL A 79 4.94 -32.20 -3.92
N THR A 80 5.56 -31.03 -3.78
CA THR A 80 6.46 -30.46 -4.78
C THR A 80 7.81 -31.14 -4.68
N SER A 81 8.30 -31.73 -5.78
CA SER A 81 9.59 -32.43 -5.81
C SER A 81 10.77 -31.52 -5.45
N ILE A 82 11.69 -32.03 -4.62
CA ILE A 82 12.92 -31.30 -4.26
C ILE A 82 13.77 -30.94 -5.49
N LYS A 83 13.73 -31.78 -6.54
CA LYS A 83 14.44 -31.52 -7.80
C LYS A 83 13.94 -30.23 -8.46
N LEU A 84 12.63 -29.96 -8.39
CA LEU A 84 12.05 -28.74 -8.92
C LEU A 84 12.41 -27.54 -8.03
N MET A 85 12.34 -27.71 -6.71
CA MET A 85 12.63 -26.63 -5.77
C MET A 85 14.08 -26.16 -5.79
N LYS A 86 15.05 -27.07 -5.98
CA LYS A 86 16.48 -26.70 -6.06
C LYS A 86 16.78 -25.71 -7.21
N LYS A 87 15.96 -25.69 -8.26
CA LYS A 87 16.07 -24.71 -9.35
C LYS A 87 15.87 -23.26 -8.90
N LEU A 88 15.20 -23.02 -7.76
CA LEU A 88 15.06 -21.68 -7.17
C LEU A 88 16.39 -21.08 -6.73
N ILE A 89 17.40 -21.91 -6.49
CA ILE A 89 18.78 -21.49 -6.19
C ILE A 89 19.59 -21.40 -7.50
N GLU A 90 19.37 -22.33 -8.44
CA GLU A 90 20.23 -22.54 -9.61
C GLU A 90 19.92 -21.65 -10.84
N GLU A 91 18.64 -21.38 -11.16
CA GLU A 91 18.24 -20.76 -12.44
C GLU A 91 17.78 -19.30 -12.25
N GLN A 92 18.10 -18.35 -13.14
CA GLN A 92 17.71 -16.92 -13.01
C GLN A 92 16.27 -16.58 -13.48
N SER A 93 15.59 -17.49 -14.19
CA SER A 93 14.24 -17.27 -14.72
C SER A 93 13.43 -18.58 -14.68
N MET A 94 12.23 -18.56 -14.10
CA MET A 94 11.28 -19.67 -14.23
C MET A 94 9.87 -19.15 -14.54
N ASP A 95 9.15 -19.92 -15.36
CA ASP A 95 7.78 -19.68 -15.80
C ASP A 95 6.79 -19.79 -14.65
N THR A 96 5.89 -18.83 -14.55
CA THR A 96 4.84 -18.80 -13.53
C THR A 96 3.60 -19.52 -14.07
N SER A 97 3.34 -20.75 -13.62
CA SER A 97 2.07 -21.44 -13.89
C SER A 97 1.46 -21.89 -12.56
N ALA A 98 0.16 -21.66 -12.41
CA ALA A 98 -0.62 -22.11 -11.26
C ALA A 98 -1.55 -23.26 -11.69
N VAL A 99 -1.67 -24.28 -10.84
CA VAL A 99 -2.43 -25.48 -11.17
C VAL A 99 -3.92 -25.21 -11.07
N ASN A 100 -4.65 -25.42 -12.17
CA ASN A 100 -6.09 -25.26 -12.20
C ASN A 100 -6.77 -26.41 -11.42
N GLY A 101 -7.53 -26.08 -10.35
CA GLY A 101 -8.27 -27.04 -9.53
C GLY A 101 -7.54 -27.60 -8.30
N MET A 102 -6.27 -27.25 -8.07
CA MET A 102 -5.57 -27.47 -6.79
C MET A 102 -5.42 -26.15 -6.03
N ILE A 103 -5.46 -26.23 -4.70
CA ILE A 103 -5.32 -25.05 -3.84
C ILE A 103 -3.93 -25.15 -3.18
N PRO A 104 -3.00 -24.24 -3.49
CA PRO A 104 -1.77 -24.11 -2.72
C PRO A 104 -2.12 -23.99 -1.25
N LEU A 105 -1.37 -24.69 -0.37
CA LEU A 105 -1.62 -24.56 1.06
C LEU A 105 -1.37 -23.11 1.45
N SER A 106 -2.44 -22.36 1.73
CA SER A 106 -2.32 -20.93 2.04
C SER A 106 -1.29 -20.74 3.15
N ALA A 107 -0.22 -19.98 2.87
CA ALA A 107 0.67 -19.52 3.93
C ALA A 107 -0.14 -18.53 4.78
N PRO A 108 -0.50 -18.87 6.04
CA PRO A 108 -1.31 -17.96 6.82
C PRO A 108 -0.54 -16.67 7.05
N LEU A 109 -1.24 -15.55 6.91
CA LEU A 109 -0.72 -14.24 7.27
C LEU A 109 -1.05 -13.97 8.73
N TRP A 110 -0.02 -14.02 9.55
CA TRP A 110 -0.07 -13.81 10.99
C TRP A 110 -0.09 -12.33 11.27
N VAL A 111 -1.22 -11.85 11.81
CA VAL A 111 -1.45 -10.43 12.09
C VAL A 111 -1.61 -10.21 13.59
N SER A 112 -0.80 -9.32 14.16
CA SER A 112 -0.90 -8.86 15.55
C SER A 112 -0.93 -7.33 15.61
N GLY A 113 -1.45 -6.77 16.71
CA GLY A 113 -1.54 -5.31 16.90
C GLY A 113 -2.80 -4.66 16.30
N LEU A 114 -3.75 -5.45 15.79
CA LEU A 114 -5.07 -4.98 15.34
C LEU A 114 -6.19 -5.41 16.30
N PRO A 115 -7.33 -4.70 16.33
CA PRO A 115 -8.53 -5.14 17.04
C PRO A 115 -8.98 -6.54 16.60
N VAL A 116 -9.36 -7.36 17.58
CA VAL A 116 -9.70 -8.79 17.38
C VAL A 116 -11.08 -8.97 16.75
N ASP A 117 -11.96 -7.98 16.85
CA ASP A 117 -13.31 -8.00 16.26
C ASP A 117 -13.31 -7.98 14.73
N ARG A 118 -12.13 -7.85 14.11
CA ARG A 118 -11.90 -7.77 12.66
C ARG A 118 -12.71 -6.67 11.98
N THR A 119 -13.18 -5.68 12.74
CA THR A 119 -13.89 -4.54 12.19
C THR A 119 -12.89 -3.49 11.71
N GLY A 120 -13.27 -2.71 10.72
CA GLY A 120 -12.51 -1.55 10.26
C GLY A 120 -11.59 -1.77 9.06
N ALA A 121 -10.99 -0.67 8.62
CA ALA A 121 -10.47 -0.54 7.28
C ALA A 121 -9.12 -1.23 7.06
N ALA A 122 -8.36 -1.50 8.13
CA ALA A 122 -7.10 -2.25 8.07
C ALA A 122 -7.36 -3.73 7.70
N TRP A 123 -8.34 -4.37 8.36
CA TRP A 123 -8.72 -5.75 8.05
C TRP A 123 -9.28 -5.90 6.63
N SER A 124 -10.11 -4.96 6.18
CA SER A 124 -10.59 -4.96 4.79
C SER A 124 -9.46 -4.91 3.75
N ARG A 125 -8.37 -4.17 4.04
CA ARG A 125 -7.20 -4.11 3.16
C ARG A 125 -6.38 -5.39 3.19
N ILE A 126 -6.20 -5.97 4.37
CA ILE A 126 -5.51 -7.26 4.55
C ILE A 126 -6.25 -8.37 3.79
N ASP A 127 -7.57 -8.43 3.94
CA ASP A 127 -8.40 -9.43 3.26
C ASP A 127 -8.37 -9.23 1.74
N GLY A 128 -8.24 -7.98 1.27
CA GLY A 128 -8.01 -7.63 -0.13
C GLY A 128 -6.69 -8.16 -0.72
N LEU A 129 -5.72 -8.56 0.11
CA LEU A 129 -4.48 -9.23 -0.36
C LEU A 129 -4.68 -10.71 -0.67
N GLY A 130 -5.83 -11.31 -0.29
CA GLY A 130 -6.17 -12.70 -0.60
C GLY A 130 -5.53 -13.75 0.32
N PHE A 131 -5.02 -13.36 1.50
CA PHE A 131 -4.43 -14.28 2.47
C PHE A 131 -5.45 -14.88 3.44
N LEU A 132 -5.18 -16.10 3.92
CA LEU A 132 -5.79 -16.59 5.16
C LEU A 132 -5.14 -15.86 6.33
N SER A 133 -5.83 -14.86 6.88
CA SER A 133 -5.33 -14.06 7.99
C SER A 133 -5.78 -14.62 9.33
N ALA A 134 -4.86 -14.68 10.30
CA ALA A 134 -5.13 -15.19 11.63
C ALA A 134 -4.37 -14.40 12.72
N PRO A 135 -4.92 -14.32 13.95
CA PRO A 135 -4.28 -13.59 15.06
C PRO A 135 -2.91 -14.16 15.40
N ALA A 136 -1.93 -13.29 15.60
CA ALA A 136 -0.55 -13.66 15.85
C ALA A 136 0.00 -13.04 17.14
N GLY A 137 1.21 -13.45 17.49
CA GLY A 137 2.06 -12.74 18.44
C GLY A 137 3.40 -12.33 17.83
N ARG A 138 4.28 -11.84 18.69
CA ARG A 138 5.68 -11.55 18.39
C ARG A 138 6.53 -12.13 19.50
N THR A 139 7.67 -12.73 19.14
CA THR A 139 8.61 -13.28 20.11
C THR A 139 10.01 -12.73 19.89
N SER A 140 10.78 -12.60 20.97
CA SER A 140 12.19 -12.22 20.92
C SER A 140 13.09 -13.40 20.59
N GLY A 141 14.31 -13.11 20.14
CA GLY A 141 15.34 -14.12 19.88
C GLY A 141 15.37 -14.59 18.43
N LYS A 142 16.56 -15.00 17.99
CA LYS A 142 16.78 -15.62 16.69
C LYS A 142 16.54 -17.11 16.79
N GLN A 143 15.84 -17.65 15.80
CA GLN A 143 15.62 -19.08 15.65
C GLN A 143 16.56 -19.64 14.59
N SER A 144 17.08 -20.84 14.81
CA SER A 144 17.85 -21.53 13.78
C SER A 144 16.89 -22.04 12.69
N LEU A 145 17.31 -21.93 11.43
CA LEU A 145 16.56 -22.49 10.30
C LEU A 145 17.20 -23.81 9.88
N GLU A 146 16.45 -24.89 10.08
CA GLU A 146 16.80 -26.25 9.64
C GLU A 146 15.58 -26.95 9.02
N PRO A 147 15.74 -28.01 8.21
CA PRO A 147 14.61 -28.70 7.58
C PRO A 147 13.52 -29.11 8.59
N GLY A 148 12.30 -28.61 8.40
CA GLY A 148 11.16 -28.82 9.30
C GLY A 148 10.89 -27.69 10.30
N SER A 149 11.85 -26.77 10.51
CA SER A 149 11.66 -25.58 11.35
C SER A 149 10.62 -24.61 10.75
N ALA A 150 9.97 -23.83 11.62
CA ALA A 150 9.05 -22.78 11.18
C ALA A 150 9.83 -21.55 10.67
N VAL A 151 9.44 -21.05 9.49
CA VAL A 151 10.06 -19.89 8.85
C VAL A 151 9.00 -18.89 8.44
N GLY A 152 9.30 -17.60 8.63
CA GLY A 152 8.43 -16.49 8.33
C GLY A 152 9.01 -15.54 7.28
N VAL A 153 8.14 -14.94 6.47
CA VAL A 153 8.45 -13.78 5.61
C VAL A 153 7.71 -12.57 6.17
N LYS A 154 8.44 -11.57 6.67
CA LYS A 154 7.85 -10.39 7.31
C LYS A 154 7.45 -9.33 6.30
N LEU A 155 6.21 -8.86 6.41
CA LEU A 155 5.65 -7.75 5.62
C LEU A 155 5.63 -6.45 6.43
N ILE A 156 5.18 -6.49 7.69
CA ILE A 156 5.20 -5.36 8.63
C ILE A 156 5.72 -5.85 9.98
N ASP A 157 6.54 -5.05 10.66
CA ASP A 157 6.94 -5.25 12.05
C ASP A 157 6.81 -3.91 12.81
N GLY A 158 6.74 -3.95 14.14
CA GLY A 158 6.47 -2.78 14.99
C GLY A 158 5.18 -2.90 15.80
N ASP A 159 4.39 -1.83 15.87
CA ASP A 159 3.08 -1.83 16.56
C ASP A 159 2.07 -2.80 15.94
N ILE A 160 2.28 -3.16 14.68
CA ILE A 160 1.60 -4.26 13.98
C ILE A 160 2.67 -5.21 13.49
N SER A 161 2.44 -6.51 13.65
CA SER A 161 3.23 -7.53 12.97
C SER A 161 2.38 -8.21 11.91
N MET A 162 2.91 -8.33 10.71
CA MET A 162 2.32 -9.08 9.60
C MET A 162 3.38 -10.00 9.01
N THR A 163 3.26 -11.30 9.26
CA THR A 163 4.26 -12.29 8.83
C THR A 163 3.59 -13.50 8.19
N ALA A 164 4.02 -13.93 7.02
CA ALA A 164 3.58 -15.20 6.46
C ALA A 164 4.44 -16.33 7.01
N ILE A 165 3.86 -17.33 7.66
CA ILE A 165 4.63 -18.44 8.26
C ILE A 165 4.39 -19.73 7.47
N GLY A 166 5.48 -20.42 7.16
CA GLY A 166 5.52 -21.77 6.61
C GLY A 166 6.63 -22.58 7.27
N THR A 167 7.17 -23.54 6.53
CA THR A 167 8.17 -24.50 7.01
C THR A 167 9.38 -24.53 6.07
N VAL A 168 10.57 -24.66 6.64
CA VAL A 168 11.82 -24.84 5.88
C VAL A 168 11.84 -26.25 5.28
N THR A 169 12.02 -26.34 3.97
CA THR A 169 12.14 -27.62 3.26
C THR A 169 13.58 -28.11 3.27
N TYR A 170 14.52 -27.24 2.94
CA TYR A 170 15.90 -27.62 2.69
C TYR A 170 16.83 -26.47 3.03
N VAL A 171 17.98 -26.82 3.60
CA VAL A 171 19.06 -25.88 3.92
C VAL A 171 20.35 -26.48 3.38
N GLU A 172 21.11 -25.68 2.64
CA GLU A 172 22.42 -26.05 2.09
C GLU A 172 23.33 -24.84 2.20
N ASP A 173 24.39 -25.00 2.99
CA ASP A 173 25.24 -23.90 3.46
C ASP A 173 24.40 -22.79 4.13
N SER A 174 24.32 -21.62 3.50
CA SER A 174 23.45 -20.52 3.94
C SER A 174 22.14 -20.43 3.16
N ASN A 175 21.96 -21.20 2.10
CA ASN A 175 20.76 -21.16 1.28
C ASN A 175 19.59 -21.89 1.95
N VAL A 176 18.40 -21.31 1.86
CA VAL A 176 17.16 -21.85 2.43
C VAL A 176 16.13 -21.95 1.33
N ILE A 177 15.39 -23.06 1.32
CA ILE A 177 14.21 -23.29 0.49
C ILE A 177 13.02 -23.55 1.40
N ALA A 178 11.86 -22.95 1.13
CA ALA A 178 10.65 -23.09 1.94
C ALA A 178 9.33 -23.02 1.13
N PHE A 179 8.21 -23.25 1.81
CA PHE A 179 6.82 -23.20 1.37
C PHE A 179 6.37 -24.28 0.36
N GLY A 180 7.18 -24.69 -0.61
CA GLY A 180 6.73 -25.70 -1.59
C GLY A 180 5.70 -25.19 -2.62
N HIS A 181 5.33 -23.91 -2.55
CA HIS A 181 4.55 -23.17 -3.54
C HIS A 181 4.92 -21.67 -3.46
N PRO A 182 4.58 -20.85 -4.49
CA PRO A 182 4.78 -19.40 -4.43
C PRO A 182 4.05 -18.78 -3.24
N PHE A 183 4.65 -17.78 -2.60
CA PHE A 183 4.03 -16.97 -1.57
C PHE A 183 3.15 -15.87 -2.19
N LEU A 184 3.79 -14.90 -2.86
CA LEU A 184 3.16 -13.79 -3.57
C LEU A 184 3.47 -13.84 -5.07
N ASN A 185 4.31 -14.78 -5.51
CA ASN A 185 4.77 -14.92 -6.89
C ASN A 185 5.37 -13.61 -7.45
N ARG A 186 6.29 -12.99 -6.69
CA ARG A 186 6.95 -11.71 -7.05
C ARG A 186 8.21 -11.87 -7.90
N GLY A 187 8.63 -13.10 -8.18
CA GLY A 187 9.92 -13.36 -8.82
C GLY A 187 11.07 -12.98 -7.88
N ILE A 188 11.97 -12.11 -8.33
CA ILE A 188 13.10 -11.64 -7.52
C ILE A 188 12.61 -10.51 -6.60
N SER A 189 12.48 -10.81 -5.31
CA SER A 189 12.10 -9.83 -4.28
C SER A 189 12.88 -10.10 -3.00
N ARG A 190 13.36 -9.04 -2.35
CA ARG A 190 14.22 -9.10 -1.16
C ARG A 190 13.40 -8.79 0.07
N LEU A 191 12.81 -9.82 0.69
CA LEU A 191 11.97 -9.65 1.88
C LEU A 191 12.67 -10.22 3.13
N PRO A 192 12.47 -9.63 4.32
CA PRO A 192 13.06 -10.16 5.54
C PRO A 192 12.52 -11.55 5.86
N MET A 193 13.43 -12.47 6.16
CA MET A 193 13.11 -13.83 6.61
C MET A 193 13.39 -13.94 8.11
N CYS A 194 12.46 -14.53 8.85
CA CYS A 194 12.55 -14.77 10.29
C CYS A 194 12.24 -16.23 10.62
N GLY A 195 12.48 -16.66 11.85
CA GLY A 195 11.86 -17.88 12.36
C GLY A 195 10.48 -17.59 12.94
N ALA A 196 9.88 -18.62 13.54
CA ALA A 196 8.64 -18.49 14.28
C ALA A 196 8.54 -19.50 15.43
N ILE A 197 7.80 -19.14 16.46
CA ILE A 197 7.35 -20.03 17.52
C ILE A 197 5.87 -20.34 17.28
N ILE A 198 5.49 -21.61 17.32
CA ILE A 198 4.11 -22.05 17.12
C ILE A 198 3.46 -22.26 18.48
N GLU A 199 2.47 -21.45 18.85
CA GLU A 199 1.80 -21.60 20.15
C GLU A 199 0.92 -22.86 20.19
N THR A 200 0.16 -23.11 19.13
CA THR A 200 -0.73 -24.28 19.01
C THR A 200 -1.20 -24.46 17.57
N ILE A 201 -2.00 -25.49 17.32
CA ILE A 201 -2.80 -25.64 16.09
C ILE A 201 -4.25 -25.28 16.40
N MET A 202 -4.90 -24.57 15.49
CA MET A 202 -6.34 -24.31 15.50
C MET A 202 -7.03 -25.24 14.50
N PRO A 203 -7.74 -26.29 14.96
CA PRO A 203 -8.60 -27.08 14.10
C PRO A 203 -9.72 -26.22 13.50
N SER A 204 -10.01 -26.40 12.22
CA SER A 204 -11.05 -25.62 11.53
C SER A 204 -11.77 -26.47 10.49
N GLN A 205 -13.08 -26.23 10.35
CA GLN A 205 -13.91 -26.88 9.34
C GLN A 205 -13.56 -26.45 7.91
N GLN A 206 -12.93 -25.28 7.75
CA GLN A 206 -12.47 -24.79 6.46
C GLN A 206 -11.07 -25.31 6.17
N ILE A 207 -10.07 -24.78 6.89
CA ILE A 207 -8.66 -25.18 6.82
C ILE A 207 -8.07 -24.97 8.21
N SER A 208 -7.57 -26.04 8.85
CA SER A 208 -6.83 -25.94 10.11
C SER A 208 -5.54 -25.15 9.91
N PHE A 209 -5.08 -24.38 10.91
CA PHE A 209 -3.88 -23.56 10.79
C PHE A 209 -3.04 -23.59 12.07
N LYS A 210 -1.71 -23.44 11.95
CA LYS A 210 -0.84 -23.15 13.11
C LYS A 210 -1.23 -21.81 13.70
N LEU A 211 -1.09 -21.53 14.99
CA LEU A 211 -1.07 -20.17 15.56
C LEU A 211 0.39 -19.89 15.90
N GLY A 212 0.94 -18.78 15.40
CA GLY A 212 2.38 -18.54 15.47
C GLY A 212 2.76 -17.08 15.79
N SER A 213 3.89 -16.93 16.46
CA SER A 213 4.59 -15.66 16.67
C SER A 213 5.88 -15.59 15.86
N ALA A 214 6.04 -14.52 15.09
CA ALA A 214 7.27 -14.27 14.34
C ALA A 214 8.43 -13.88 15.27
N SER A 215 9.63 -14.40 14.99
CA SER A 215 10.86 -14.11 15.73
C SER A 215 11.63 -12.92 15.14
N GLU A 216 12.84 -12.66 15.62
CA GLU A 216 13.76 -11.72 14.96
C GLU A 216 14.16 -12.18 13.55
N ASN A 217 14.61 -11.25 12.71
CA ASN A 217 15.06 -11.54 11.36
C ASN A 217 16.36 -12.37 11.41
N VAL A 218 16.39 -13.44 10.62
CA VAL A 218 17.50 -14.40 10.54
C VAL A 218 18.12 -14.46 9.15
N GLY A 219 17.48 -13.83 8.16
CA GLY A 219 17.99 -13.79 6.80
C GLY A 219 17.13 -12.97 5.85
N VAL A 220 17.23 -13.31 4.56
CA VAL A 220 16.54 -12.65 3.47
C VAL A 220 15.95 -13.69 2.52
N MET A 221 14.67 -13.55 2.20
CA MET A 221 14.06 -14.17 1.03
C MET A 221 14.57 -13.42 -0.21
N LEU A 222 15.07 -14.15 -1.20
CA LEU A 222 15.62 -13.59 -2.45
C LEU A 222 14.69 -13.82 -3.64
N ARG A 223 13.88 -14.87 -3.56
CA ARG A 223 12.96 -15.26 -4.61
C ARG A 223 11.67 -15.79 -4.05
N ASP A 224 10.60 -15.46 -4.73
CA ASP A 224 9.26 -15.94 -4.50
C ASP A 224 8.57 -16.21 -5.84
N GLY A 225 8.46 -17.49 -6.20
CA GLY A 225 7.90 -17.91 -7.49
C GLY A 225 7.63 -19.39 -7.49
N ASP A 226 7.22 -19.96 -8.61
CA ASP A 226 7.05 -21.42 -8.66
C ASP A 226 8.43 -22.11 -8.60
N PRO A 227 8.62 -23.16 -7.76
CA PRO A 227 7.63 -23.84 -6.93
C PRO A 227 7.76 -23.55 -5.41
N GLY A 228 8.20 -22.37 -5.00
CA GLY A 228 8.51 -22.08 -3.60
C GLY A 228 9.21 -20.75 -3.40
N ILE A 229 9.69 -20.54 -2.18
CA ILE A 229 10.58 -19.42 -1.89
C ILE A 229 12.01 -19.92 -1.70
N SER A 230 12.98 -19.09 -2.10
CA SER A 230 14.39 -19.30 -1.76
C SER A 230 14.99 -18.05 -1.15
N GLY A 231 15.97 -18.24 -0.28
CA GLY A 231 16.61 -17.17 0.47
C GLY A 231 17.94 -17.59 1.06
N MET A 232 18.49 -16.74 1.91
CA MET A 232 19.74 -16.98 2.61
C MET A 232 19.64 -16.59 4.08
N VAL A 233 20.21 -17.41 4.97
CA VAL A 233 20.48 -17.06 6.37
C VAL A 233 21.64 -16.06 6.43
N GLY A 234 21.60 -15.16 7.43
CA GLY A 234 22.65 -14.17 7.67
C GLY A 234 22.18 -12.77 7.31
N PRO A 235 22.65 -12.14 6.21
CA PRO A 235 22.23 -10.80 5.83
C PRO A 235 20.71 -10.69 5.69
N THR A 236 20.13 -9.63 6.26
CA THR A 236 18.68 -9.38 6.20
C THR A 236 18.34 -8.32 5.16
N ALA A 237 17.12 -8.33 4.63
CA ALA A 237 16.61 -7.22 3.84
C ALA A 237 16.36 -5.99 4.74
N SER A 238 16.65 -4.79 4.22
CA SER A 238 16.24 -3.56 4.88
C SER A 238 14.74 -3.35 4.72
N MET A 239 14.12 -2.80 5.75
CA MET A 239 12.71 -2.43 5.75
C MET A 239 12.61 -0.89 5.77
N LEU A 240 11.51 -0.35 5.27
CA LEU A 240 11.17 1.07 5.29
C LEU A 240 10.64 1.47 6.68
N PRO A 241 11.32 2.35 7.43
CA PRO A 241 10.78 2.90 8.66
C PRO A 241 9.60 3.83 8.38
N MET A 242 8.53 3.69 9.15
CA MET A 242 7.37 4.57 9.12
C MET A 242 6.91 4.89 10.56
N THR A 243 6.66 6.15 10.87
CA THR A 243 6.05 6.57 12.13
C THR A 243 4.71 7.25 11.90
N VAL A 244 3.77 7.03 12.82
CA VAL A 244 2.48 7.71 12.85
C VAL A 244 2.28 8.31 14.22
N GLU A 245 2.15 9.63 14.30
CA GLU A 245 1.92 10.38 15.53
C GLU A 245 0.55 11.03 15.47
N LEU A 246 -0.32 10.68 16.43
CA LEU A 246 -1.67 11.21 16.56
C LEU A 246 -1.73 12.07 17.82
N LYS A 247 -1.83 13.39 17.65
CA LYS A 247 -1.99 14.39 18.71
C LYS A 247 -3.43 14.86 18.73
N THR A 248 -4.25 14.24 19.56
CA THR A 248 -5.68 14.54 19.63
C THR A 248 -6.03 15.18 20.96
N PHE A 249 -7.16 15.89 21.02
CA PHE A 249 -7.66 16.45 22.28
C PHE A 249 -8.12 15.39 23.30
N TRP A 250 -8.20 14.11 22.92
CA TRP A 250 -8.45 12.99 23.83
C TRP A 250 -7.19 12.15 24.14
N GLY A 251 -6.02 12.56 23.66
CA GLY A 251 -4.74 11.94 23.99
C GLY A 251 -3.76 11.86 22.82
N GLU A 252 -2.51 11.56 23.15
CA GLU A 252 -1.44 11.36 22.18
C GLU A 252 -1.12 9.87 22.02
N LYS A 253 -0.92 9.43 20.77
CA LYS A 253 -0.44 8.10 20.44
C LYS A 253 0.66 8.18 19.40
N LYS A 254 1.69 7.35 19.56
CA LYS A 254 2.76 7.21 18.59
C LYS A 254 2.91 5.74 18.21
N PHE A 255 2.93 5.49 16.92
CA PHE A 255 3.14 4.18 16.33
C PHE A 255 4.42 4.19 15.50
N SER A 256 5.13 3.07 15.50
CA SER A 256 6.38 2.83 14.81
C SER A 256 6.29 1.50 14.06
N TYR A 257 6.60 1.56 12.77
CA TYR A 257 6.54 0.44 11.86
C TYR A 257 7.84 0.31 11.07
N THR A 258 8.19 -0.92 10.70
CA THR A 258 9.09 -1.20 9.60
C THR A 258 8.34 -2.02 8.55
N ILE A 259 8.40 -1.56 7.30
CA ILE A 259 7.58 -2.07 6.20
C ILE A 259 8.47 -2.72 5.15
N ALA A 260 8.11 -3.91 4.71
CA ALA A 260 8.83 -4.62 3.65
C ALA A 260 8.95 -3.78 2.37
N LYS A 261 10.14 -3.76 1.77
CA LYS A 261 10.45 -3.03 0.54
C LYS A 261 10.17 -3.90 -0.69
N ASP A 262 9.02 -3.66 -1.32
CA ASP A 262 8.60 -4.27 -2.57
C ASP A 262 7.82 -3.24 -3.40
N TYR A 263 8.05 -3.21 -4.71
CA TYR A 263 7.52 -2.16 -5.58
C TYR A 263 5.99 -2.13 -5.63
N VAL A 264 5.34 -3.29 -5.48
CA VAL A 264 3.88 -3.41 -5.54
C VAL A 264 3.28 -3.40 -4.13
N LEU A 265 3.92 -4.09 -3.17
CA LEU A 265 3.32 -4.29 -1.84
C LEU A 265 3.54 -3.10 -0.90
N THR A 266 4.70 -2.43 -0.96
CA THR A 266 5.02 -1.35 -0.01
C THR A 266 3.91 -0.29 0.12
N PRO A 267 3.31 0.27 -0.96
CA PRO A 267 2.23 1.25 -0.81
C PRO A 267 0.99 0.67 -0.12
N GLN A 268 0.65 -0.60 -0.39
CA GLN A 268 -0.47 -1.28 0.26
C GLN A 268 -0.20 -1.51 1.76
N LEU A 269 1.01 -1.90 2.12
CA LEU A 269 1.42 -2.12 3.50
C LEU A 269 1.45 -0.82 4.31
N ILE A 270 1.88 0.29 3.69
CA ILE A 270 1.79 1.64 4.28
C ILE A 270 0.34 2.02 4.57
N ASP A 271 -0.58 1.73 3.65
CA ASP A 271 -2.00 2.02 3.81
C ASP A 271 -2.66 1.16 4.90
N ILE A 272 -2.21 -0.08 5.08
CA ILE A 272 -2.61 -0.93 6.21
C ILE A 272 -2.11 -0.35 7.54
N ALA A 273 -0.82 0.02 7.63
CA ALA A 273 -0.24 0.60 8.84
C ALA A 273 -0.92 1.92 9.26
N TRP A 274 -1.17 2.80 8.28
CA TRP A 274 -1.95 4.03 8.48
C TRP A 274 -3.37 3.73 8.97
N SER A 275 -4.10 2.86 8.27
CA SER A 275 -5.50 2.55 8.60
C SER A 275 -5.65 2.01 10.01
N ALA A 276 -4.71 1.18 10.44
CA ALA A 276 -4.69 0.62 11.78
C ALA A 276 -4.36 1.66 12.86
N SER A 277 -3.36 2.51 12.61
CA SER A 277 -3.02 3.64 13.50
C SER A 277 -4.24 4.54 13.71
N ALA A 278 -4.86 4.96 12.61
CA ALA A 278 -5.97 5.88 12.60
C ALA A 278 -7.26 5.26 13.19
N GLN A 279 -7.51 3.96 12.98
CA GLN A 279 -8.59 3.26 13.68
C GLN A 279 -8.36 3.23 15.20
N SER A 280 -7.14 2.98 15.65
CA SER A 280 -6.80 2.89 17.07
C SER A 280 -6.88 4.23 17.81
N GLY A 281 -6.52 5.34 17.15
CA GLY A 281 -6.38 6.64 17.82
C GLY A 281 -7.30 7.76 17.35
N LEU A 282 -7.90 7.66 16.16
CA LEU A 282 -8.63 8.75 15.52
C LEU A 282 -10.12 8.41 15.33
N PHE A 283 -10.46 7.40 14.53
CA PHE A 283 -11.85 7.19 14.08
C PHE A 283 -12.76 6.53 15.11
N ALA A 284 -12.22 5.76 16.05
CA ALA A 284 -13.01 5.10 17.08
C ALA A 284 -13.54 6.05 18.17
N LYS A 285 -13.33 7.38 18.04
CA LYS A 285 -13.57 8.37 19.10
C LYS A 285 -14.59 9.46 18.73
N GLY A 286 -15.10 9.47 17.50
CA GLY A 286 -16.09 10.44 17.01
C GLY A 286 -15.52 11.37 15.94
N ALA A 287 -16.33 12.37 15.54
CA ALA A 287 -15.92 13.33 14.53
C ALA A 287 -14.93 14.36 15.08
N ALA A 288 -13.94 14.74 14.26
CA ALA A 288 -12.94 15.75 14.60
C ALA A 288 -12.46 16.49 13.34
N GLY A 289 -12.09 17.76 13.52
CA GLY A 289 -11.23 18.47 12.58
C GLY A 289 -9.81 17.92 12.70
N VAL A 290 -9.10 17.78 11.59
CA VAL A 290 -7.73 17.25 11.60
C VAL A 290 -6.83 18.01 10.64
N GLU A 291 -5.58 18.18 11.06
CA GLU A 291 -4.49 18.56 10.18
C GLU A 291 -3.52 17.40 10.07
N VAL A 292 -3.12 17.09 8.85
CA VAL A 292 -2.27 15.95 8.56
C VAL A 292 -1.04 16.44 7.82
N ALA A 293 0.12 16.13 8.38
CA ALA A 293 1.42 16.37 7.78
C ALA A 293 2.08 15.04 7.43
N VAL A 294 2.42 14.85 6.16
CA VAL A 294 3.13 13.67 5.65
C VAL A 294 4.50 14.10 5.18
N ARG A 295 5.54 13.55 5.78
CA ARG A 295 6.93 13.80 5.42
C ARG A 295 7.56 12.53 4.85
N ILE A 296 7.97 12.61 3.59
CA ILE A 296 8.63 11.52 2.87
C ILE A 296 10.08 11.93 2.68
N PHE A 297 11.00 11.15 3.26
CA PHE A 297 12.43 11.45 3.22
C PHE A 297 13.09 10.61 2.11
N LYS A 298 13.89 11.27 1.27
CA LYS A 298 14.67 10.62 0.23
C LYS A 298 15.96 11.38 -0.08
N ASP A 299 17.11 10.74 0.11
CA ASP A 299 18.44 11.30 -0.21
C ASP A 299 18.63 12.71 0.39
N GLU A 300 18.38 12.82 1.71
CA GLU A 300 18.39 14.07 2.51
C GLU A 300 17.31 15.10 2.17
N LYS A 301 16.55 14.91 1.09
CA LYS A 301 15.41 15.76 0.73
C LYS A 301 14.16 15.33 1.47
N ILE A 302 13.30 16.30 1.77
CA ILE A 302 12.00 16.10 2.41
C ILE A 302 10.91 16.54 1.44
N ILE A 303 9.97 15.65 1.14
CA ILE A 303 8.70 15.98 0.52
C ILE A 303 7.70 16.09 1.66
N GLU A 304 7.25 17.30 1.97
CA GLU A 304 6.25 17.55 3.00
C GLU A 304 4.92 17.93 2.32
N LEU A 305 3.85 17.25 2.73
CA LEU A 305 2.50 17.59 2.34
C LEU A 305 1.67 17.84 3.58
N ARG A 306 0.86 18.90 3.54
CA ARG A 306 -0.09 19.22 4.60
C ARG A 306 -1.48 19.22 4.02
N ASP A 307 -2.44 18.75 4.80
CA ASP A 307 -3.85 18.81 4.45
C ASP A 307 -4.68 19.05 5.71
N ARG A 308 -5.83 19.73 5.57
CA ARG A 308 -6.81 19.92 6.65
C ARG A 308 -8.10 19.23 6.23
N GLY A 309 -8.75 18.54 7.14
CA GLY A 309 -9.96 17.79 6.86
C GLY A 309 -10.86 17.67 8.07
N VAL A 310 -12.00 17.03 7.87
CA VAL A 310 -12.88 16.60 8.95
C VAL A 310 -13.05 15.10 8.80
N VAL A 311 -12.75 14.38 9.87
CA VAL A 311 -12.94 12.94 9.97
C VAL A 311 -14.14 12.66 10.85
N SER A 312 -14.89 11.63 10.51
CA SER A 312 -16.10 11.21 11.21
C SER A 312 -15.92 9.77 11.70
N ASN A 313 -15.54 8.88 10.78
CA ASN A 313 -15.47 7.45 11.03
C ASN A 313 -14.69 6.66 9.94
N SER A 314 -14.05 7.32 8.97
CA SER A 314 -13.38 6.62 7.87
C SER A 314 -11.96 7.14 7.59
N PRO A 315 -10.98 6.22 7.43
CA PRO A 315 -9.64 6.57 6.92
C PRO A 315 -9.62 7.14 5.51
N LEU A 316 -10.71 7.06 4.76
CA LEU A 316 -10.78 7.66 3.42
C LEU A 316 -11.04 9.17 3.49
N GLU A 317 -11.50 9.69 4.63
CA GLU A 317 -11.76 11.12 4.80
C GLU A 317 -10.45 11.92 4.81
N VAL A 318 -9.34 11.29 5.25
CA VAL A 318 -7.99 11.85 5.14
C VAL A 318 -7.00 10.82 4.62
N MET A 319 -6.36 11.15 3.50
CA MET A 319 -5.54 10.21 2.71
C MET A 319 -4.04 10.56 2.74
N PRO A 320 -3.35 10.40 3.88
CA PRO A 320 -1.92 10.69 3.96
C PRO A 320 -1.06 9.79 3.07
N THR A 321 -1.62 8.67 2.59
CA THR A 321 -0.91 7.69 1.78
C THR A 321 -0.95 8.00 0.28
N LEU A 322 -1.82 8.91 -0.17
CA LEU A 322 -1.93 9.27 -1.59
C LEU A 322 -0.60 9.75 -2.21
N PRO A 323 0.19 10.65 -1.59
CA PRO A 323 1.46 11.09 -2.14
C PRO A 323 2.46 9.94 -2.29
N VAL A 324 2.46 9.01 -1.34
CA VAL A 324 3.29 7.81 -1.37
C VAL A 324 2.89 6.94 -2.55
N THR A 325 1.59 6.64 -2.71
CA THR A 325 1.10 5.84 -3.84
C THR A 325 1.50 6.45 -5.18
N LEU A 326 1.35 7.77 -5.36
CA LEU A 326 1.74 8.48 -6.57
C LEU A 326 3.24 8.40 -6.87
N LEU A 327 4.08 8.43 -5.82
CA LEU A 327 5.52 8.24 -5.97
C LEU A 327 5.87 6.80 -6.32
N PHE A 328 5.14 5.80 -5.84
CA PHE A 328 5.37 4.39 -6.21
C PHE A 328 4.88 4.06 -7.61
N GLU A 329 3.75 4.63 -8.05
CA GLU A 329 3.16 4.42 -9.37
C GLU A 329 3.81 5.26 -10.48
N ASN A 330 4.85 6.04 -10.16
CA ASN A 330 5.49 6.93 -11.11
C ASN A 330 6.09 6.16 -12.32
N PRO A 331 6.01 6.71 -13.54
CA PRO A 331 6.51 6.04 -14.74
C PRO A 331 8.02 6.23 -15.01
N PHE A 332 8.76 6.92 -14.13
CA PHE A 332 10.13 7.34 -14.41
C PHE A 332 11.18 6.36 -13.87
N GLN A 333 11.10 6.06 -12.57
CA GLN A 333 12.07 5.19 -11.89
C GLN A 333 11.48 4.57 -10.63
N LYS A 334 12.01 3.43 -10.19
CA LYS A 334 11.64 2.85 -8.89
C LYS A 334 11.92 3.85 -7.77
N PHE A 335 10.95 4.01 -6.87
CA PHE A 335 11.04 4.91 -5.73
C PHE A 335 10.91 4.11 -4.43
N PHE A 336 11.87 4.25 -3.54
CA PHE A 336 11.77 3.80 -2.16
C PHE A 336 12.25 4.93 -1.25
N PRO A 337 11.41 5.44 -0.36
CA PRO A 337 11.84 6.43 0.61
C PRO A 337 12.81 5.82 1.63
N ASP A 338 13.55 6.70 2.31
CA ASP A 338 14.44 6.33 3.40
C ASP A 338 13.66 6.17 4.71
N ARG A 339 12.65 7.02 4.92
CA ARG A 339 11.63 6.92 5.98
C ARG A 339 10.37 7.71 5.62
N ILE A 340 9.27 7.41 6.29
CA ILE A 340 8.00 8.16 6.22
C ILE A 340 7.58 8.56 7.63
N GLU A 341 7.13 9.80 7.79
CA GLU A 341 6.55 10.29 9.05
C GLU A 341 5.18 10.87 8.76
N VAL A 342 4.17 10.41 9.49
CA VAL A 342 2.80 10.94 9.44
C VAL A 342 2.49 11.55 10.79
N GLU A 343 2.13 12.82 10.81
CA GLU A 343 1.70 13.54 12.00
C GLU A 343 0.28 14.03 11.79
N VAL A 344 -0.59 13.77 12.77
CA VAL A 344 -1.99 14.19 12.75
C VAL A 344 -2.28 14.97 14.02
N THR A 345 -2.72 16.22 13.89
CA THR A 345 -3.31 16.99 14.99
C THR A 345 -4.83 16.98 14.83
N ALA A 346 -5.56 16.74 15.91
CA ALA A 346 -7.03 16.75 15.90
C ALA A 346 -7.60 17.82 16.83
N ASP A 347 -8.61 18.54 16.35
CA ASP A 347 -9.32 19.60 17.03
C ASP A 347 -10.85 19.38 16.97
N GLN A 348 -11.61 20.24 17.66
CA GLN A 348 -13.07 20.15 17.72
C GLN A 348 -13.76 20.96 16.61
N ASP A 349 -13.02 21.58 15.69
CA ASP A 349 -13.59 22.37 14.61
C ASP A 349 -14.06 21.46 13.47
N LEU A 350 -15.37 21.20 13.45
CA LEU A 350 -16.02 20.39 12.42
C LEU A 350 -16.46 21.20 11.20
N ARG A 351 -16.16 22.50 11.15
CA ARG A 351 -16.56 23.36 10.03
C ARG A 351 -15.86 22.87 8.76
N ARG A 352 -16.67 22.69 7.73
CA ARG A 352 -16.23 22.35 6.37
C ARG A 352 -17.16 23.03 5.38
N GLY A 353 -16.58 23.65 4.37
CA GLY A 353 -17.31 24.41 3.35
C GLY A 353 -17.58 23.58 2.11
N LYS A 354 -18.78 23.72 1.55
CA LYS A 354 -19.09 23.28 0.19
C LYS A 354 -19.44 24.48 -0.68
N ILE A 355 -18.72 24.64 -1.79
CA ILE A 355 -19.03 25.65 -2.81
C ILE A 355 -20.39 25.31 -3.41
N TYR A 356 -21.35 26.24 -3.32
CA TYR A 356 -22.65 26.13 -3.99
C TYR A 356 -22.88 27.22 -5.03
N GLY A 357 -22.02 28.24 -5.08
CA GLY A 357 -22.08 29.29 -6.09
C GLY A 357 -20.80 30.12 -6.13
N VAL A 358 -20.59 30.77 -7.26
CA VAL A 358 -19.51 31.74 -7.48
C VAL A 358 -20.14 32.93 -8.20
N ARG A 359 -19.85 34.15 -7.74
CA ARG A 359 -20.36 35.38 -8.35
C ARG A 359 -19.24 36.39 -8.55
N ALA A 360 -19.22 37.04 -9.71
CA ALA A 360 -18.37 38.20 -9.93
C ALA A 360 -19.10 39.45 -9.45
N LEU A 361 -18.42 40.33 -8.71
CA LEU A 361 -19.02 41.61 -8.27
C LEU A 361 -19.17 42.61 -9.43
N ARG A 362 -18.52 42.34 -10.56
CA ARG A 362 -18.61 43.13 -11.79
C ARG A 362 -18.91 42.20 -12.95
N GLY A 363 -19.84 42.62 -13.82
CA GLY A 363 -20.15 41.89 -15.07
C GLY A 363 -19.11 42.10 -16.17
N ALA A 364 -18.32 43.18 -16.07
CA ALA A 364 -17.23 43.50 -16.97
C ALA A 364 -16.00 44.00 -16.20
N VAL A 365 -14.80 43.76 -16.73
CA VAL A 365 -13.50 44.15 -16.16
C VAL A 365 -12.54 44.55 -17.28
N LYS A 366 -11.66 45.52 -17.02
CA LYS A 366 -10.64 45.92 -18.01
C LYS A 366 -9.37 45.07 -17.88
N PRO A 367 -8.60 44.86 -18.96
CA PRO A 367 -7.25 44.33 -18.84
C PRO A 367 -6.41 45.14 -17.84
N GLY A 368 -5.66 44.48 -16.96
CA GLY A 368 -4.88 45.12 -15.89
C GLY A 368 -5.67 45.40 -14.60
N GLU A 369 -7.00 45.30 -14.61
CA GLU A 369 -7.81 45.44 -13.39
C GLU A 369 -7.87 44.16 -12.56
N THR A 370 -8.29 44.29 -11.30
CA THR A 370 -8.61 43.16 -10.44
C THR A 370 -10.10 42.84 -10.52
N LEU A 371 -10.42 41.56 -10.76
CA LEU A 371 -11.76 41.03 -10.74
C LEU A 371 -12.07 40.40 -9.37
N PRO A 372 -12.84 41.08 -8.51
CA PRO A 372 -13.28 40.51 -7.24
C PRO A 372 -14.38 39.45 -7.45
N ILE A 373 -14.10 38.25 -6.97
CA ILE A 373 -14.99 37.09 -7.02
C ILE A 373 -15.45 36.76 -5.60
N GLU A 374 -16.74 36.53 -5.42
CA GLU A 374 -17.32 36.01 -4.20
C GLU A 374 -17.67 34.53 -4.37
N VAL A 375 -17.12 33.71 -3.47
CA VAL A 375 -17.33 32.27 -3.39
C VAL A 375 -18.36 32.01 -2.31
N LEU A 376 -19.50 31.46 -2.71
CA LEU A 376 -20.62 31.19 -1.81
C LEU A 376 -20.47 29.77 -1.25
N LEU A 377 -20.29 29.69 0.05
CA LEU A 377 -20.03 28.46 0.80
C LEU A 377 -21.21 28.10 1.69
N ARG A 378 -21.59 26.83 1.68
CA ARG A 378 -22.42 26.24 2.74
C ARG A 378 -21.48 25.57 3.73
N VAL A 379 -21.34 26.17 4.90
CA VAL A 379 -20.44 25.74 5.96
C VAL A 379 -21.23 24.97 7.02
N TYR A 380 -20.75 23.77 7.34
CA TYR A 380 -21.33 22.96 8.41
C TYR A 380 -21.26 23.71 9.75
N ASP A 381 -22.39 23.75 10.48
CA ASP A 381 -22.53 24.41 11.78
C ASP A 381 -22.35 25.95 11.80
N GLU A 382 -22.37 26.58 10.62
CA GLU A 382 -22.29 28.05 10.49
C GLU A 382 -23.32 28.62 9.50
N GLY A 383 -23.71 27.85 8.48
CA GLY A 383 -24.68 28.29 7.47
C GLY A 383 -24.02 28.83 6.22
N GLU A 384 -24.47 29.97 5.72
CA GLU A 384 -23.91 30.58 4.50
C GLU A 384 -22.74 31.50 4.84
N ARG A 385 -21.59 31.27 4.20
CA ARG A 385 -20.39 32.11 4.29
C ARG A 385 -19.99 32.56 2.89
N ILE A 386 -19.50 33.80 2.78
CA ILE A 386 -18.96 34.35 1.54
C ILE A 386 -17.46 34.56 1.73
N GLU A 387 -16.66 33.87 0.93
CA GLU A 387 -15.21 34.13 0.81
C GLU A 387 -14.96 35.00 -0.42
N ARG A 388 -13.89 35.81 -0.40
CA ARG A 388 -13.52 36.68 -1.52
C ARG A 388 -12.17 36.28 -2.08
N ILE A 389 -12.09 36.26 -3.41
CA ILE A 389 -10.84 36.04 -4.15
C ILE A 389 -10.70 37.17 -5.16
N ASP A 390 -9.60 37.89 -5.05
CA ASP A 390 -9.26 38.98 -5.96
C ASP A 390 -8.37 38.45 -7.08
N ILE A 391 -8.90 38.39 -8.29
CA ILE A 391 -8.20 37.80 -9.44
C ILE A 391 -7.62 38.92 -10.30
N PRO A 392 -6.29 39.05 -10.41
CA PRO A 392 -5.67 40.01 -11.32
C PRO A 392 -5.92 39.59 -12.78
N ILE A 393 -6.52 40.48 -13.57
CA ILE A 393 -6.69 40.30 -15.01
C ILE A 393 -5.43 40.85 -15.68
N PRO A 394 -4.66 40.04 -16.43
CA PRO A 394 -3.40 40.54 -16.95
C PRO A 394 -3.62 41.60 -18.05
N GLU A 395 -2.71 42.57 -18.13
CA GLU A 395 -2.80 43.73 -19.04
C GLU A 395 -2.93 43.34 -20.52
N GLY A 396 -2.34 42.21 -20.92
CA GLY A 396 -2.38 41.71 -22.30
C GLY A 396 -3.59 40.84 -22.64
N MET A 397 -4.67 40.86 -21.85
CA MET A 397 -5.86 40.04 -22.09
C MET A 397 -6.72 40.64 -23.21
N ASN A 398 -7.03 39.84 -24.23
CA ASN A 398 -7.93 40.26 -25.30
C ASN A 398 -9.36 40.47 -24.79
N GLU A 399 -10.09 41.40 -25.40
CA GLU A 399 -11.53 41.55 -25.16
C GLU A 399 -12.29 40.26 -25.47
N GLY A 400 -13.33 39.99 -24.68
CA GLY A 400 -14.18 38.81 -24.86
C GLY A 400 -14.73 38.26 -23.56
N THR A 401 -15.42 37.13 -23.63
CA THR A 401 -15.96 36.46 -22.45
C THR A 401 -14.93 35.49 -21.86
N ILE A 402 -14.57 35.71 -20.60
CA ILE A 402 -13.79 34.77 -19.80
C ILE A 402 -14.71 33.98 -18.86
N GLN A 403 -14.30 32.78 -18.51
CA GLN A 403 -14.91 31.97 -17.47
C GLN A 403 -13.92 31.83 -16.32
N VAL A 404 -14.35 32.24 -15.13
CA VAL A 404 -13.62 32.00 -13.88
C VAL A 404 -14.20 30.75 -13.24
N THR A 405 -13.35 29.77 -12.95
CA THR A 405 -13.73 28.54 -12.23
C THR A 405 -13.01 28.52 -10.89
N VAL A 406 -13.76 28.33 -9.80
CA VAL A 406 -13.23 28.24 -8.44
C VAL A 406 -13.52 26.86 -7.86
N THR A 407 -12.52 26.26 -7.22
CA THR A 407 -12.58 24.92 -6.61
C THR A 407 -11.92 24.92 -5.24
N GLY A 408 -12.22 23.90 -4.44
CA GLY A 408 -11.38 23.53 -3.29
C GLY A 408 -10.02 22.95 -3.74
N GLY A 409 -9.01 23.08 -2.88
CA GLY A 409 -7.61 22.87 -3.22
C GLY A 409 -7.23 21.43 -3.57
N ARG A 410 -7.80 20.43 -2.86
CA ARG A 410 -7.47 18.97 -2.85
C ARG A 410 -7.01 18.36 -4.19
N GLY A 411 -5.84 18.77 -4.67
CA GLY A 411 -5.22 18.37 -5.93
C GLY A 411 -5.91 18.79 -7.24
N PHE A 412 -6.88 19.71 -7.29
CA PHE A 412 -7.59 20.03 -8.56
C PHE A 412 -6.67 20.66 -9.62
N ALA A 413 -5.67 21.45 -9.23
CA ALA A 413 -4.71 22.05 -10.18
C ALA A 413 -3.93 20.99 -10.99
N ARG A 414 -3.97 19.70 -10.60
CA ARG A 414 -3.31 18.61 -11.32
C ARG A 414 -3.91 18.26 -12.67
N SER A 415 -5.16 18.62 -12.99
CA SER A 415 -5.70 18.22 -14.30
C SER A 415 -5.01 18.95 -15.46
N GLU A 416 -4.33 20.07 -15.20
CA GLU A 416 -3.68 20.90 -16.24
C GLU A 416 -2.23 21.33 -15.95
N LEU A 417 -1.65 20.98 -14.78
CA LEU A 417 -0.21 21.07 -14.57
C LEU A 417 0.52 20.21 -15.62
N ALA A 418 1.63 20.74 -16.17
CA ALA A 418 2.47 19.97 -17.08
C ALA A 418 2.79 18.62 -16.44
N GLN A 419 2.38 17.53 -17.09
CA GLN A 419 2.64 16.20 -16.52
C GLN A 419 4.12 16.09 -16.17
N PRO A 420 4.46 15.63 -14.95
CA PRO A 420 5.83 15.42 -14.56
C PRO A 420 6.58 14.65 -15.63
N ARG A 421 7.83 15.02 -15.91
CA ARG A 421 8.66 14.33 -16.91
C ARG A 421 9.77 13.53 -16.26
N THR A 422 10.08 13.87 -15.02
CA THR A 422 11.05 13.20 -14.18
C THR A 422 10.44 12.97 -12.80
N LEU A 423 11.02 12.05 -12.04
CA LEU A 423 10.65 11.86 -10.64
C LEU A 423 10.87 13.16 -9.84
N GLN A 424 11.93 13.91 -10.15
CA GLN A 424 12.23 15.19 -9.48
C GLN A 424 11.12 16.23 -9.72
N ASP A 425 10.55 16.27 -10.93
CA ASP A 425 9.38 17.10 -11.23
C ASP A 425 8.17 16.65 -10.42
N LEU A 426 7.90 15.34 -10.35
CA LEU A 426 6.79 14.79 -9.59
C LEU A 426 6.91 15.11 -8.10
N MET A 427 8.09 14.94 -7.52
CA MET A 427 8.39 15.29 -6.13
C MET A 427 8.14 16.78 -5.88
N LYS A 428 8.55 17.65 -6.81
CA LYS A 428 8.29 19.08 -6.72
C LYS A 428 6.80 19.41 -6.79
N THR A 429 6.07 18.79 -7.73
CA THR A 429 4.61 18.96 -7.84
C THR A 429 3.88 18.48 -6.60
N LEU A 430 4.35 17.41 -5.95
CA LEU A 430 3.78 16.94 -4.69
C LEU A 430 4.05 17.90 -3.53
N ALA A 431 5.23 18.54 -3.50
CA ALA A 431 5.54 19.57 -2.52
C ALA A 431 4.71 20.86 -2.73
N GLU A 432 4.23 21.11 -3.94
CA GLU A 432 3.35 22.23 -4.29
C GLU A 432 1.84 21.88 -4.16
N TYR A 433 1.51 20.75 -3.52
CA TYR A 433 0.13 20.27 -3.33
C TYR A 433 -0.75 21.31 -2.64
N GLU A 434 -1.90 21.62 -3.26
CA GLU A 434 -2.88 22.52 -2.69
C GLU A 434 -3.72 21.78 -1.61
N PRO A 435 -3.64 22.21 -0.34
CA PRO A 435 -4.39 21.59 0.75
C PRO A 435 -5.89 21.84 0.60
N SER A 436 -6.72 21.03 1.26
CA SER A 436 -8.18 21.12 1.14
C SER A 436 -8.74 22.44 1.69
N ASN A 437 -8.03 23.16 2.55
CA ASN A 437 -8.40 24.49 3.04
C ASN A 437 -7.90 25.64 2.14
N MET A 438 -7.65 25.38 0.85
CA MET A 438 -7.31 26.38 -0.14
C MET A 438 -8.44 26.51 -1.17
N LEU A 439 -8.76 27.74 -1.55
CA LEU A 439 -9.54 28.03 -2.75
C LEU A 439 -8.58 28.26 -3.92
N VAL A 440 -8.88 27.66 -5.06
CA VAL A 440 -8.10 27.82 -6.29
C VAL A 440 -9.03 28.36 -7.37
N ALA A 441 -8.73 29.55 -7.88
CA ALA A 441 -9.44 30.19 -8.97
C ALA A 441 -8.62 30.12 -10.26
N GLN A 442 -9.28 29.81 -11.37
CA GLN A 442 -8.69 29.62 -12.69
C GLN A 442 -9.45 30.43 -13.73
N ILE A 443 -8.73 31.12 -14.61
CA ILE A 443 -9.33 31.82 -15.75
C ILE A 443 -9.19 30.97 -17.02
N THR A 444 -10.29 30.76 -17.73
CA THR A 444 -10.35 30.16 -19.06
C THR A 444 -11.07 31.07 -20.06
N SER A 445 -10.78 30.95 -21.35
CA SER A 445 -11.51 31.61 -22.44
C SER A 445 -12.37 30.60 -23.21
N SER A 446 -13.21 31.10 -24.14
CA SER A 446 -13.99 30.26 -25.06
C SER A 446 -13.14 29.33 -25.93
N SER A 447 -11.83 29.58 -26.04
CA SER A 447 -10.86 28.79 -26.80
C SER A 447 -9.96 27.91 -25.93
N GLY A 448 -10.19 27.82 -24.61
CA GLY A 448 -9.49 26.95 -23.68
C GLY A 448 -8.80 27.69 -22.53
N LEU A 449 -7.89 27.03 -21.82
CA LEU A 449 -7.08 27.64 -20.76
C LEU A 449 -6.28 28.82 -21.31
N LEU A 450 -6.21 29.93 -20.56
CA LEU A 450 -5.32 31.04 -20.90
C LEU A 450 -3.93 30.82 -20.33
N THR A 451 -2.93 31.03 -21.17
CA THR A 451 -1.52 30.88 -20.83
C THR A 451 -0.80 32.19 -21.09
N GLU A 452 -0.14 32.73 -20.07
CA GLU A 452 0.79 33.84 -20.22
C GLU A 452 2.14 33.34 -20.76
N THR A 453 2.64 34.02 -21.80
CA THR A 453 3.92 33.76 -22.47
C THR A 453 4.66 35.08 -22.70
N ASP A 454 5.96 35.02 -23.04
CA ASP A 454 6.76 36.19 -23.45
C ASP A 454 6.17 36.97 -24.66
N ARG A 455 5.16 36.42 -25.34
CA ARG A 455 4.48 37.01 -26.51
C ARG A 455 3.04 37.45 -26.21
N GLY A 456 2.63 37.48 -24.94
CA GLY A 456 1.27 37.80 -24.50
C GLY A 456 0.45 36.57 -24.07
N ILE A 457 -0.82 36.79 -23.74
CA ILE A 457 -1.75 35.75 -23.30
C ILE A 457 -2.36 35.04 -24.50
N LEU A 458 -2.20 33.72 -24.57
CA LEU A 458 -2.76 32.89 -25.63
C LEU A 458 -3.77 31.89 -25.07
N PRO A 459 -4.85 31.57 -25.80
CA PRO A 459 -5.61 30.35 -25.56
C PRO A 459 -4.68 29.15 -25.66
N SER A 460 -4.98 28.08 -24.91
CA SER A 460 -4.15 26.88 -24.82
C SER A 460 -3.60 26.49 -26.19
N LEU A 461 -2.28 26.46 -26.30
CA LEU A 461 -1.62 26.24 -27.59
C LEU A 461 -2.10 24.92 -28.22
N PRO A 462 -2.20 24.81 -29.56
CA PRO A 462 -2.54 23.55 -30.21
C PRO A 462 -1.65 22.40 -29.69
N PRO A 463 -2.14 21.15 -29.59
CA PRO A 463 -1.37 20.03 -29.02
C PRO A 463 0.01 19.83 -29.66
N THR A 464 0.11 20.14 -30.96
CA THR A 464 1.35 20.14 -31.75
C THR A 464 2.34 21.23 -31.32
N VAL A 465 1.87 22.44 -31.03
CA VAL A 465 2.71 23.55 -30.55
C VAL A 465 3.10 23.34 -29.09
N GLN A 466 2.22 22.79 -28.27
CA GLN A 466 2.57 22.34 -26.92
C GLN A 466 3.72 21.31 -26.95
N ARG A 467 3.70 20.33 -27.86
CA ARG A 467 4.82 19.36 -28.00
C ARG A 467 6.15 20.01 -28.37
N ILE A 468 6.15 21.09 -29.15
CA ILE A 468 7.37 21.80 -29.59
C ILE A 468 7.87 22.75 -28.49
N GLN A 469 6.98 23.52 -27.86
CA GLN A 469 7.34 24.37 -26.71
C GLN A 469 7.78 23.55 -25.49
N ARG A 470 7.32 22.29 -25.34
CA ARG A 470 7.82 21.38 -24.29
C ARG A 470 9.34 21.20 -24.32
N GLY A 471 10.04 21.47 -25.44
CA GLY A 471 11.51 21.45 -25.53
C GLY A 471 12.22 22.71 -25.01
N ARG A 472 11.50 23.80 -24.72
CA ARG A 472 12.02 25.05 -24.15
C ARG A 472 11.39 25.28 -22.78
N THR A 473 12.20 25.66 -21.80
CA THR A 473 11.87 25.79 -20.37
C THR A 473 10.98 27.00 -20.02
N THR A 474 9.98 27.33 -20.82
CA THR A 474 9.01 28.38 -20.46
C THR A 474 7.76 27.71 -19.88
N LYS A 475 7.59 27.82 -18.57
CA LYS A 475 6.34 27.45 -17.89
C LYS A 475 5.22 28.29 -18.52
N PRO A 476 4.20 27.68 -19.15
CA PRO A 476 2.99 28.41 -19.45
C PRO A 476 2.38 28.86 -18.11
N ASN A 477 2.36 30.17 -17.83
CA ASN A 477 1.69 30.71 -16.64
C ASN A 477 0.19 30.70 -16.91
N SER A 478 -0.42 29.56 -16.65
CA SER A 478 -1.85 29.46 -16.36
C SER A 478 -2.21 30.46 -15.25
N ILE A 479 -3.19 31.34 -15.50
CA ILE A 479 -3.59 32.38 -14.55
C ILE A 479 -4.38 31.71 -13.41
N TRP A 480 -3.70 31.44 -12.30
CA TRP A 480 -4.30 30.93 -11.07
C TRP A 480 -4.20 31.96 -9.97
N GLN A 481 -5.25 32.07 -9.16
CA GLN A 481 -5.21 32.74 -7.87
C GLN A 481 -5.53 31.72 -6.78
N LYS A 482 -4.74 31.72 -5.70
CA LYS A 482 -4.94 30.82 -4.55
C LYS A 482 -5.21 31.66 -3.32
N GLU A 483 -6.23 31.28 -2.55
CA GLU A 483 -6.58 31.93 -1.28
C GLU A 483 -6.71 30.87 -0.19
N SER A 484 -6.08 31.10 0.97
CA SER A 484 -6.18 30.15 2.09
C SER A 484 -7.42 30.44 2.93
N THR A 485 -8.01 29.39 3.48
CA THR A 485 -9.20 29.46 4.35
C THR A 485 -8.91 28.74 5.68
N ASP A 486 -9.68 29.05 6.71
CA ASP A 486 -9.58 28.39 8.03
C ASP A 486 -10.25 26.99 8.06
N ILE A 487 -11.03 26.67 7.03
CA ILE A 487 -11.83 25.43 6.95
C ILE A 487 -11.52 24.66 5.66
N PRO A 488 -11.61 23.33 5.64
CA PRO A 488 -11.53 22.58 4.40
C PRO A 488 -12.72 22.90 3.47
N ILE A 489 -12.43 23.11 2.18
CA ILE A 489 -13.39 23.45 1.13
C ILE A 489 -13.50 22.33 0.10
N SER A 490 -14.73 22.05 -0.33
CA SER A 490 -15.05 21.09 -1.38
C SER A 490 -16.02 21.67 -2.42
N GLY A 491 -16.05 21.07 -3.61
CA GLY A 491 -16.92 21.49 -4.71
C GLY A 491 -16.23 22.41 -5.71
N ILE A 492 -17.00 22.84 -6.70
CA ILE A 492 -16.57 23.67 -7.83
C ILE A 492 -17.71 24.59 -8.24
N GLY A 493 -17.38 25.79 -8.68
CA GLY A 493 -18.32 26.72 -9.29
C GLY A 493 -17.66 27.59 -10.35
N SER A 494 -18.45 28.13 -11.27
CA SER A 494 -17.93 29.00 -12.34
C SER A 494 -18.84 30.20 -12.58
N VAL A 495 -18.23 31.30 -13.03
CA VAL A 495 -18.93 32.51 -13.47
C VAL A 495 -18.30 33.04 -14.76
N ARG A 496 -19.12 33.64 -15.63
CA ARG A 496 -18.64 34.30 -16.84
C ARG A 496 -18.57 35.80 -16.64
N VAL A 497 -17.52 36.42 -17.15
CA VAL A 497 -17.26 37.86 -17.05
C VAL A 497 -16.80 38.37 -18.41
N GLU A 498 -17.22 39.58 -18.78
CA GLU A 498 -16.73 40.24 -19.99
C GLU A 498 -15.44 41.02 -19.73
N VAL A 499 -14.48 40.91 -20.64
CA VAL A 499 -13.28 41.74 -20.69
C VAL A 499 -13.48 42.77 -21.79
N LYS A 500 -13.51 44.05 -21.45
CA LYS A 500 -13.77 45.18 -22.37
C LYS A 500 -12.97 46.41 -21.92
N GLU A 501 -12.42 47.18 -22.85
CA GLU A 501 -11.66 48.41 -22.55
C GLU A 501 -12.51 49.60 -22.05
#